data_AF-A0A3D2FB31-F1
#
_entry.id   AF-A0A3D2FB31-F1
#
_cell.length_a   1.000
_cell.length_b   1.000
_cell.length_c   1.000
_cell.angle_alpha   90.00
_cell.angle_beta   90.00
_cell.angle_gamma   90.00
#
_symmetry.space_group_name_H-M   'P 1'
#
loop_
_entity.id
_entity.type
_entity.pdbx_description
1 polymer ?
#
loop_
_entity_poly.entity_id
_entity_poly.type
_entity_poly.pdbx_seq_one_letter_code
_entity_poly.pdbx_strand_id
1 'polypeptide(L)'
;VDMSEVEPWTTGQSVKPMGQGVERTEPVAIEYAAEASYSPMVSLRYGKWKYNRCKLDADQLFDLDKDPHELTNLAEVAEHQGTLTQLRAKSEARWDLDKFDADVRASQARRWVVYEALREGGYYPWDYQPLQKASERYMRNHMDLNNVEDDARYPRGE
;
A
#
# COMPACT_ATOMS: atom_id res chain seq x y z
N VAL A 1 0.15 21.13 -7.88
CA VAL A 1 0.66 20.74 -6.56
C VAL A 1 2.15 20.55 -6.71
N ASP A 2 2.94 21.28 -5.93
CA ASP A 2 4.39 21.11 -5.88
C ASP A 2 4.70 19.84 -5.06
N MET A 3 5.61 18.98 -5.55
CA MET A 3 5.96 17.75 -4.84
C MET A 3 6.75 18.03 -3.56
N SER A 4 7.47 19.14 -3.48
CA SER A 4 8.27 19.51 -2.31
C SER A 4 7.44 19.69 -1.03
N GLU A 5 6.15 20.00 -1.15
CA GLU A 5 5.23 20.13 -0.01
C GLU A 5 4.81 18.78 0.59
N VAL A 6 4.86 17.71 -0.21
CA VAL A 6 4.39 16.38 0.18
C VAL A 6 5.52 15.36 0.36
N GLU A 7 6.68 15.59 -0.25
CA GLU A 7 7.83 14.67 -0.21
C GLU A 7 8.21 14.18 1.20
N PRO A 8 8.31 15.04 2.24
CA PRO A 8 8.63 14.59 3.61
C PRO A 8 7.60 13.64 4.22
N TRP A 9 6.38 13.61 3.67
CA TRP A 9 5.25 12.80 4.15
C TRP A 9 5.04 11.53 3.32
N THR A 10 5.96 11.22 2.41
CA THR A 10 5.88 10.04 1.55
C THR A 10 7.12 9.18 1.66
N THR A 11 6.92 7.86 1.61
CA THR A 11 8.02 6.88 1.54
C THR A 11 8.40 6.54 0.08
N GLY A 12 7.61 7.03 -0.88
CA GLY A 12 7.80 6.82 -2.31
C GLY A 12 8.59 7.94 -2.97
N GLN A 13 8.55 7.97 -4.30
CA GLN A 13 9.10 9.07 -5.10
C GLN A 13 8.22 9.33 -6.31
N SER A 14 8.30 10.54 -6.86
CA SER A 14 7.58 10.90 -8.09
C SER A 14 8.04 10.04 -9.27
N VAL A 15 7.09 9.59 -10.08
CA VAL A 15 7.39 8.87 -11.34
C VAL A 15 7.45 9.79 -12.56
N LYS A 16 7.16 11.08 -12.40
CA LYS A 16 7.20 12.06 -13.49
C LYS A 16 8.57 12.08 -14.21
N PRO A 17 9.73 12.07 -13.53
CA PRO A 17 11.03 12.04 -14.21
C PRO A 17 11.23 10.79 -15.08
N MET A 18 10.68 9.64 -14.69
CA MET A 18 10.80 8.40 -15.46
C MET A 18 10.03 8.48 -16.78
N GLY A 19 8.89 9.18 -16.80
CA GLY A 19 8.19 9.53 -18.05
C GLY A 19 8.98 10.46 -18.96
N GLN A 20 10.07 11.05 -18.46
CA GLN A 20 10.97 11.94 -19.19
C GLN A 20 12.34 11.26 -19.49
N GLY A 21 12.42 9.94 -19.30
CA GLY A 21 13.62 9.15 -19.60
C GLY A 21 14.64 9.05 -18.47
N VAL A 22 14.35 9.55 -17.27
CA VAL A 22 15.23 9.36 -16.10
C VAL A 22 15.07 7.94 -15.55
N GLU A 23 16.18 7.23 -15.38
CA GLU A 23 16.16 5.90 -14.77
C GLU A 23 15.75 5.96 -13.29
N ARG A 24 14.94 4.99 -12.86
CA ARG A 24 14.63 4.77 -11.45
C ARG A 24 15.68 3.84 -10.83
N THR A 25 16.28 4.24 -9.72
CA THR A 25 17.30 3.43 -9.03
C THR A 25 16.82 2.86 -7.70
N GLU A 26 15.70 3.34 -7.18
CA GLU A 26 15.16 2.98 -5.87
C GLU A 26 14.38 1.66 -5.95
N PRO A 27 14.60 0.72 -5.01
CA PRO A 27 13.83 -0.52 -4.97
C PRO A 27 12.34 -0.24 -4.71
N VAL A 28 11.51 -1.21 -5.06
CA VAL A 28 10.12 -1.29 -4.57
C VAL A 28 10.12 -2.16 -3.31
N ALA A 29 9.57 -1.62 -2.23
CA ALA A 29 9.49 -2.26 -0.93
C ALA A 29 8.04 -2.70 -0.67
N ILE A 30 7.85 -3.92 -0.18
CA ILE A 30 6.53 -4.54 0.04
C ILE A 30 6.54 -5.17 1.43
N GLU A 31 5.44 -5.04 2.16
CA GLU A 31 5.25 -5.57 3.52
C GLU A 31 3.94 -6.35 3.60
N TYR A 32 3.93 -7.40 4.40
CA TYR A 32 2.71 -8.15 4.73
C TYR A 32 2.77 -8.65 6.18
N ALA A 33 1.71 -8.37 6.95
CA ALA A 33 1.61 -8.72 8.37
C ALA A 33 0.15 -8.97 8.80
N ALA A 34 -0.62 -9.63 7.94
CA ALA A 34 -2.04 -9.91 8.14
C ALA A 34 -2.28 -11.42 8.35
N GLU A 35 -3.43 -11.94 7.91
CA GLU A 35 -3.77 -13.37 7.96
C GLU A 35 -2.75 -14.27 7.24
N ALA A 36 -2.75 -15.58 7.54
CA ALA A 36 -1.78 -16.53 6.96
C ALA A 36 -0.29 -16.18 7.17
N SER A 37 0.03 -15.25 8.08
CA SER A 37 1.40 -14.93 8.50
C SER A 37 1.53 -15.02 10.02
N TYR A 38 2.55 -15.74 10.51
CA TYR A 38 2.85 -15.86 11.94
C TYR A 38 3.95 -14.91 12.41
N SER A 39 4.69 -14.34 11.45
CA SER A 39 5.69 -13.29 11.57
C SER A 39 5.55 -12.37 10.35
N PRO A 40 5.87 -11.08 10.44
CA PRO A 40 5.84 -10.20 9.29
C PRO A 40 6.78 -10.67 8.17
N MET A 41 6.33 -10.48 6.92
CA MET A 41 7.06 -10.78 5.71
C MET A 41 7.36 -9.48 4.97
N VAL A 42 8.57 -9.35 4.44
CA VAL A 42 9.00 -8.19 3.66
C VAL A 42 9.61 -8.62 2.33
N SER A 43 9.46 -7.80 1.30
CA SER A 43 10.04 -8.04 -0.01
C SER A 43 10.69 -6.79 -0.60
N LEU A 44 11.81 -6.99 -1.28
CA LEU A 44 12.47 -5.97 -2.12
C LEU A 44 12.49 -6.43 -3.57
N ARG A 45 11.97 -5.58 -4.45
CA ARG A 45 12.06 -5.71 -5.90
C ARG A 45 13.06 -4.68 -6.43
N TYR A 46 14.18 -5.15 -7.00
CA TYR A 46 15.30 -4.31 -7.42
C TYR A 46 15.96 -4.84 -8.70
N GLY A 47 15.99 -4.04 -9.78
CA GLY A 47 16.55 -4.46 -11.08
C GLY A 47 15.75 -5.62 -11.68
N LYS A 48 16.35 -6.80 -11.81
CA LYS A 48 15.66 -8.06 -12.18
C LYS A 48 15.28 -8.95 -11.00
N TRP A 49 15.72 -8.58 -9.80
CA TRP A 49 15.63 -9.43 -8.63
C TRP A 49 14.37 -9.15 -7.80
N LYS A 50 13.86 -10.21 -7.18
CA LYS A 50 12.91 -10.14 -6.07
C LYS A 50 13.43 -10.97 -4.92
N TYR A 51 13.50 -10.36 -3.74
CA TYR A 51 13.98 -10.98 -2.52
C TYR A 51 12.89 -10.92 -1.45
N ASN A 52 12.52 -12.06 -0.87
CA ASN A 52 11.56 -12.15 0.23
C ASN A 52 12.27 -12.60 1.51
N ARG A 53 11.91 -11.97 2.63
CA ARG A 53 12.45 -12.28 3.95
C ARG A 53 11.33 -12.38 4.98
N CYS A 54 11.37 -13.43 5.77
CA CYS A 54 10.54 -13.65 6.96
C CYS A 54 11.42 -14.27 8.04
N LYS A 55 11.20 -13.94 9.32
CA LYS A 55 12.00 -14.52 10.41
C LYS A 55 11.79 -16.03 10.57
N LEU A 56 10.62 -16.53 10.18
CA LEU A 56 10.22 -17.93 10.37
C LEU A 56 10.44 -18.81 9.14
N ASP A 57 10.66 -18.22 7.97
CA ASP A 57 10.74 -18.93 6.70
C ASP A 57 12.14 -18.79 6.09
N ALA A 58 12.50 -19.73 5.22
CA ALA A 58 13.72 -19.60 4.43
C ALA A 58 13.61 -18.40 3.48
N ASP A 59 14.73 -17.69 3.29
CA ASP A 59 14.83 -16.61 2.32
C ASP A 59 14.48 -17.11 0.91
N GLN A 60 13.88 -16.22 0.12
CA GLN A 60 13.58 -16.48 -1.29
C GLN A 60 14.23 -15.43 -2.18
N LEU A 61 14.89 -15.85 -3.25
CA LEU A 61 15.51 -14.99 -4.24
C LEU A 61 15.17 -15.47 -5.65
N PHE A 62 14.65 -14.57 -6.49
CA PHE A 62 14.24 -14.88 -7.86
C PHE A 62 14.84 -13.89 -8.86
N ASP A 63 15.30 -14.40 -10.01
CA ASP A 63 15.69 -13.61 -11.19
C ASP A 63 14.49 -13.54 -12.14
N LEU A 64 13.71 -12.45 -12.10
CA LEU A 64 12.46 -12.34 -12.83
C LEU A 64 12.64 -12.19 -14.35
N ASP A 65 13.84 -11.86 -14.83
CA ASP A 65 14.11 -11.82 -16.27
C ASP A 65 14.24 -13.23 -16.84
N LYS A 66 14.79 -14.17 -16.05
CA LYS A 66 15.00 -15.57 -16.46
C LYS A 66 13.90 -16.52 -15.97
N ASP A 67 13.30 -16.19 -14.85
CA ASP A 67 12.28 -16.98 -14.16
C ASP A 67 11.10 -16.07 -13.76
N PRO A 68 10.31 -15.58 -14.73
CA PRO A 68 9.18 -14.68 -14.48
C PRO A 68 8.04 -15.34 -13.67
N HIS A 69 8.10 -16.65 -13.47
CA HIS A 69 7.12 -17.44 -12.72
C HIS A 69 7.63 -17.86 -11.34
N GLU A 70 8.83 -17.44 -10.94
CA GLU A 70 9.39 -17.67 -9.59
C GLU A 70 9.44 -19.16 -9.22
N LEU A 71 9.72 -20.02 -10.19
CA LEU A 71 9.73 -21.48 -10.02
C LEU A 71 11.01 -21.99 -9.37
N THR A 72 12.10 -21.20 -9.41
CA THR A 72 13.42 -21.59 -8.92
C THR A 72 13.89 -20.62 -7.85
N ASN A 73 13.89 -21.05 -6.58
CA ASN A 73 14.48 -20.27 -5.50
C ASN A 73 16.01 -20.32 -5.56
N LEU A 74 16.64 -19.15 -5.73
CA LEU A 74 18.09 -18.98 -5.87
C LEU A 74 18.78 -18.66 -4.54
N ALA A 75 18.05 -18.57 -3.42
CA ALA A 75 18.59 -18.13 -2.13
C ALA A 75 19.70 -19.04 -1.58
N GLU A 76 19.70 -20.33 -1.91
CA GLU A 76 20.74 -21.28 -1.48
C GLU A 76 21.79 -21.57 -2.57
N VAL A 77 21.66 -20.95 -3.74
CA VAL A 77 22.58 -21.17 -4.87
C VAL A 77 23.86 -20.34 -4.66
N ALA A 78 25.03 -21.00 -4.68
CA ALA A 78 26.33 -20.39 -4.38
C ALA A 78 26.65 -19.19 -5.29
N GLU A 79 26.31 -19.28 -6.58
CA GLU A 79 26.55 -18.23 -7.58
C GLU A 79 25.78 -16.93 -7.30
N HIS A 80 24.70 -16.99 -6.52
CA HIS A 80 23.81 -15.86 -6.24
C HIS A 80 23.94 -15.29 -4.82
N GLN A 81 24.85 -15.82 -3.99
CA GLN A 81 25.06 -15.36 -2.61
C GLN A 81 25.47 -13.89 -2.51
N GLY A 82 26.21 -13.37 -3.50
CA GLY A 82 26.56 -11.96 -3.56
C GLY A 82 25.32 -11.05 -3.67
N THR A 83 24.38 -11.41 -4.56
CA THR A 83 23.11 -10.69 -4.72
C THR A 83 22.23 -10.80 -3.47
N LEU A 84 22.11 -12.01 -2.92
CA LEU A 84 21.34 -12.25 -1.69
C LEU A 84 21.83 -11.37 -0.54
N THR A 85 23.15 -11.34 -0.31
CA THR A 85 23.77 -10.55 0.75
C THR A 85 23.48 -9.06 0.58
N GLN A 86 23.56 -8.54 -0.64
CA GLN A 86 23.28 -7.12 -0.91
C GLN A 86 21.81 -6.76 -0.67
N LEU A 87 20.86 -7.60 -1.10
CA LEU A 87 19.43 -7.35 -0.89
C LEU A 87 19.04 -7.54 0.57
N ARG A 88 19.65 -8.52 1.27
CA ARG A 88 19.49 -8.69 2.72
C ARG A 88 19.94 -7.46 3.49
N ALA A 89 21.12 -6.92 3.18
CA ALA A 89 21.62 -5.70 3.82
C ALA A 89 20.70 -4.48 3.58
N LYS A 90 20.19 -4.30 2.34
CA LYS A 90 19.19 -3.25 2.04
C LYS A 90 17.89 -3.46 2.83
N SER A 91 17.48 -4.71 3.03
CA SER A 91 16.29 -5.06 3.79
C SER A 91 16.48 -4.82 5.30
N GLU A 92 17.63 -5.21 5.87
CA GLU A 92 18.02 -4.89 7.26
C GLU A 92 18.10 -3.39 7.54
N ALA A 93 18.62 -2.61 6.59
CA ALA A 93 18.67 -1.15 6.73
C ALA A 93 17.29 -0.49 6.73
N ARG A 94 16.28 -1.13 6.14
CA ARG A 94 14.91 -0.61 6.04
C ARG A 94 14.01 -1.11 7.16
N TRP A 95 14.14 -2.37 7.56
CA TRP A 95 13.25 -3.03 8.50
C TRP A 95 13.99 -3.70 9.64
N ASP A 96 13.59 -3.32 10.85
CA ASP A 96 13.74 -4.12 12.06
C ASP A 96 12.51 -5.03 12.19
N LEU A 97 12.68 -6.32 11.86
CA LEU A 97 11.56 -7.28 11.89
C LEU A 97 11.10 -7.62 13.31
N ASP A 98 11.97 -7.50 14.30
CA ASP A 98 11.60 -7.78 15.70
C ASP A 98 10.73 -6.64 16.24
N LYS A 99 11.11 -5.40 15.94
CA LYS A 99 10.26 -4.24 16.23
C LYS A 99 8.93 -4.32 15.47
N PHE A 100 8.97 -4.68 14.18
CA PHE A 100 7.77 -4.76 13.36
C PHE A 100 6.78 -5.82 13.87
N ASP A 101 7.27 -7.01 14.25
CA ASP A 101 6.45 -8.06 14.86
C ASP A 101 5.85 -7.61 16.20
N ALA A 102 6.63 -6.96 17.07
CA ALA A 102 6.14 -6.43 18.34
C ALA A 102 5.04 -5.38 18.15
N ASP A 103 5.20 -4.44 17.22
CA ASP A 103 4.22 -3.39 16.92
C ASP A 103 2.91 -3.99 16.36
N VAL A 104 3.01 -5.00 15.49
CA VAL A 104 1.85 -5.72 14.94
C VAL A 104 1.10 -6.48 16.04
N ARG A 105 1.80 -7.21 16.91
CA ARG A 105 1.18 -7.94 18.04
C ARG A 105 0.50 -7.00 19.02
N ALA A 106 1.13 -5.87 19.34
CA ALA A 106 0.52 -4.84 20.19
C ALA A 106 -0.76 -4.26 19.56
N SER A 107 -0.74 -4.00 18.26
CA SER A 107 -1.91 -3.53 17.50
C SER A 107 -3.05 -4.56 17.50
N GLN A 108 -2.74 -5.84 17.32
CA GLN A 108 -3.72 -6.94 17.36
C GLN A 108 -4.34 -7.06 18.76
N ALA A 109 -3.52 -7.18 19.81
CA ALA A 109 -3.98 -7.34 21.19
C ALA A 109 -4.89 -6.17 21.64
N ARG A 110 -4.51 -4.93 21.33
CA ARG A 110 -5.33 -3.74 21.64
C ARG A 110 -6.70 -3.80 20.96
N ARG A 111 -6.75 -4.25 19.69
CA ARG A 111 -8.02 -4.34 18.96
C ARG A 111 -8.91 -5.45 19.48
N TRP A 112 -8.37 -6.60 19.90
CA TRP A 112 -9.16 -7.67 20.53
C TRP A 112 -9.89 -7.17 21.78
N VAL A 113 -9.18 -6.50 22.69
CA VAL A 113 -9.77 -5.92 23.91
C VAL A 113 -10.92 -4.96 23.58
N VAL A 114 -10.70 -4.03 22.64
CA VAL A 114 -11.70 -3.02 22.29
C VAL A 114 -12.89 -3.64 21.53
N TYR A 115 -12.62 -4.54 20.59
CA TYR A 115 -13.64 -5.08 19.70
C TYR A 115 -14.63 -6.01 20.42
N GLU A 116 -14.17 -6.77 21.42
CA GLU A 116 -15.06 -7.53 22.31
C GLU A 116 -16.07 -6.59 22.99
N ALA A 117 -15.62 -5.47 23.57
CA ALA A 117 -16.49 -4.50 24.21
C ALA A 117 -17.45 -3.81 23.23
N LEU A 118 -16.99 -3.47 22.02
CA LEU A 118 -17.83 -2.83 20.99
C LEU A 118 -18.93 -3.74 20.42
N ARG A 119 -18.87 -5.05 20.70
CA ARG A 119 -19.87 -6.03 20.25
C ARG A 119 -20.92 -6.37 21.29
N GLU A 120 -20.80 -5.85 22.51
CA GLU A 120 -21.80 -5.98 23.56
C GLU A 120 -22.79 -4.81 23.53
N GLY A 121 -24.10 -5.09 23.66
CA GLY A 121 -25.16 -4.08 23.68
C GLY A 121 -25.51 -3.50 22.31
N GLY A 122 -25.67 -2.17 22.23
CA GLY A 122 -26.04 -1.46 21.01
C GLY A 122 -24.85 -1.22 20.09
N TYR A 123 -24.71 -2.00 19.01
CA TYR A 123 -23.64 -1.82 18.03
C TYR A 123 -23.76 -0.48 17.28
N TYR A 124 -22.69 0.31 17.30
CA TYR A 124 -22.58 1.56 16.55
C TYR A 124 -21.71 1.37 15.30
N PRO A 125 -22.27 1.41 14.08
CA PRO A 125 -21.50 1.19 12.85
C PRO A 125 -20.57 2.37 12.53
N TRP A 126 -19.43 2.07 11.91
CA TRP A 126 -18.52 3.07 11.33
C TRP A 126 -18.59 3.12 9.80
N ASP A 127 -19.61 2.48 9.22
CA ASP A 127 -19.85 2.52 7.78
C ASP A 127 -20.09 3.97 7.34
N TYR A 128 -19.38 4.41 6.30
CA TYR A 128 -19.56 5.75 5.76
C TYR A 128 -20.95 5.89 5.15
N GLN A 129 -21.74 6.81 5.69
CA GLN A 129 -23.04 7.18 5.13
C GLN A 129 -22.88 8.42 4.25
N PRO A 130 -22.86 8.29 2.91
CA PRO A 130 -22.78 9.46 2.04
C PRO A 130 -24.01 10.34 2.22
N LEU A 131 -23.79 11.63 2.45
CA LEU A 131 -24.87 12.60 2.52
C LEU A 131 -25.24 13.05 1.11
N GLN A 132 -26.40 12.61 0.65
CA GLN A 132 -27.05 13.21 -0.51
C GLN A 132 -28.19 14.08 0.00
N LYS A 133 -28.04 15.41 -0.12
CA LYS A 133 -29.06 16.37 0.31
C LYS A 133 -30.25 16.34 -0.63
N ALA A 134 -31.12 15.35 -0.46
CA ALA A 134 -32.25 15.13 -1.35
C ALA A 134 -33.13 16.37 -1.45
N SER A 135 -33.32 17.15 -0.38
CA SER A 135 -34.07 18.42 -0.44
C SER A 135 -33.46 19.48 -1.35
N GLU A 136 -32.18 19.37 -1.73
CA GLU A 136 -31.43 20.36 -2.53
C GLU A 136 -31.02 19.82 -3.91
N ARG A 137 -31.40 18.59 -4.27
CA ARG A 137 -31.02 17.97 -5.56
C ARG A 137 -32.16 18.07 -6.57
N TYR A 138 -31.83 18.35 -7.84
CA TYR A 138 -32.82 18.53 -8.92
C TYR A 138 -33.80 19.66 -8.63
N MET A 139 -34.85 19.78 -9.44
CA MET A 139 -35.83 20.85 -9.28
C MET A 139 -36.56 20.76 -7.93
N ARG A 140 -36.55 21.87 -7.20
CA ARG A 140 -37.31 22.09 -5.96
C ARG A 140 -38.10 23.38 -6.10
N ASN A 141 -39.27 23.48 -5.50
CA ASN A 141 -40.16 24.64 -5.68
C ASN A 141 -39.64 25.97 -5.10
N HIS A 142 -38.49 25.95 -4.42
CA HIS A 142 -37.79 27.17 -3.99
C HIS A 142 -36.73 27.65 -5.00
N MET A 143 -36.59 26.98 -6.15
CA MET A 143 -35.63 27.27 -7.21
C MET A 143 -36.33 27.83 -8.46
N ASP A 144 -35.58 28.45 -9.37
CA ASP A 144 -36.03 28.79 -10.72
C ASP A 144 -35.71 27.63 -11.67
N LEU A 145 -36.73 27.15 -12.41
CA LEU A 145 -36.59 26.00 -13.30
C LEU A 145 -35.57 26.23 -14.43
N ASN A 146 -35.52 27.42 -15.02
CA ASN A 146 -34.60 27.72 -16.13
C ASN A 146 -33.16 27.70 -15.64
N ASN A 147 -32.91 28.25 -14.44
CA ASN A 147 -31.57 28.23 -13.85
C ASN A 147 -31.13 26.81 -13.51
N VAL A 148 -32.01 25.98 -12.93
CA VAL A 148 -31.69 24.58 -12.60
C VAL A 148 -31.33 23.78 -13.86
N GLU A 149 -32.10 23.92 -14.93
CA GLU A 149 -31.83 23.22 -16.20
C GLU A 149 -30.55 23.71 -16.88
N ASP A 150 -30.31 25.03 -16.91
CA ASP A 150 -29.09 25.59 -17.52
C ASP A 150 -27.83 25.26 -16.70
N ASP A 151 -27.87 25.36 -15.38
CA ASP A 151 -26.74 25.06 -14.50
C ASP A 151 -26.33 23.59 -14.57
N ALA A 152 -27.31 22.68 -14.65
CA ALA A 152 -27.09 21.24 -14.71
C ALA A 152 -26.75 20.72 -16.11
N ARG A 153 -27.00 21.49 -17.18
CA ARG A 153 -26.66 21.13 -18.57
C ARG A 153 -25.19 21.47 -18.87
N TYR A 154 -24.46 20.51 -19.45
CA TYR A 154 -23.12 20.74 -19.98
C TYR A 154 -22.82 19.83 -21.20
N PRO A 155 -22.31 20.35 -22.32
CA PRO A 155 -22.04 21.78 -22.63
C PRO A 155 -23.33 22.59 -22.79
N ARG A 156 -23.22 23.93 -22.70
CA ARG A 156 -24.34 24.86 -22.89
C ARG A 156 -24.33 25.47 -24.30
N GLY A 157 -25.49 25.90 -24.79
CA GLY A 157 -25.60 26.74 -25.98
C GLY A 157 -25.49 26.01 -27.34
N GLU A 158 -25.70 24.69 -27.36
CA GLU A 158 -26.01 23.94 -28.59
C GLU A 158 -27.51 23.97 -28.89
#